data_AF-A0A942R2R6-F1
#
_entry.id   AF-A0A942R2R6-F1
#
_cell.length_a   1.000
_cell.length_b   1.000
_cell.length_c   1.000
_cell.angle_alpha   90.00
_cell.angle_beta   90.00
_cell.angle_gamma   90.00
#
_symmetry.space_group_name_H-M   'P 1'
#
loop_
_entity.id
_entity.type
_entity.pdbx_description
1 polymer ?
#
loop_
_entity_poly.entity_id
_entity_poly.type
_entity_poly.pdbx_seq_one_letter_code
_entity_poly.pdbx_strand_id
1 'polypeptide(L)'
;FCYPRIEAGQPTVCSETCVGRIRYLGVLLYDADRILEAASTPNEIDLYQAQLDLFLDPNDPKVIAQARIDGIPDAWMAAARQSPVYKMAVEWKVALPLHPEYRTLPMVWYVPPLSPITSVANTGMLGNNGEIPDVSQLRIPVKYLANLLTAGDTGPVVRALERMLAMRAFQRNKHVDGVINEDVLDQVGMTVAEVEEMYRYMAIANYEDRFVIPTTHREYAENTFNVKGGCGFSFGNGCSEGQTETSLFGSEKKRTIPIKLEA
;
A
#
# COMPACT_ATOMS: atom_id res chain seq x y z
N PHE A 1 8.39 8.30 -8.12
CA PHE A 1 7.21 8.55 -7.27
C PHE A 1 6.79 10.03 -7.26
N CYS A 2 6.85 10.76 -8.40
CA CYS A 2 6.43 12.17 -8.50
C CYS A 2 6.72 13.04 -7.25
N TYR A 3 7.94 13.00 -6.72
CA TYR A 3 8.25 13.58 -5.41
C TYR A 3 7.83 15.05 -5.26
N PRO A 4 7.89 15.95 -6.28
CA PRO A 4 7.43 17.34 -6.12
C PRO A 4 5.93 17.46 -5.80
N ARG A 5 5.14 16.45 -6.18
CA ARG A 5 3.69 16.38 -5.90
C ARG A 5 3.43 15.78 -4.53
N ILE A 6 4.08 14.65 -4.23
CA ILE A 6 3.95 13.95 -2.94
C ILE A 6 4.38 14.86 -1.79
N GLU A 7 5.44 15.65 -1.98
CA GLU A 7 5.87 16.65 -0.99
C GLU A 7 4.75 17.63 -0.61
N ALA A 8 3.87 17.96 -1.57
CA ALA A 8 2.72 18.82 -1.38
C ALA A 8 1.41 18.06 -1.07
N GLY A 9 1.48 16.77 -0.71
CA GLY A 9 0.31 15.95 -0.40
C GLY A 9 -0.54 15.58 -1.62
N GLN A 10 -0.01 15.70 -2.84
CA GLN A 10 -0.72 15.38 -4.07
C GLN A 10 -0.38 13.98 -4.59
N PRO A 11 -1.32 13.29 -5.25
CA PRO A 11 -1.06 11.99 -5.85
C PRO A 11 -0.02 12.05 -6.97
N THR A 12 0.62 10.90 -7.20
CA THR A 12 1.47 10.73 -8.38
C THR A 12 0.64 10.88 -9.65
N VAL A 13 1.27 11.36 -10.74
CA VAL A 13 0.60 11.62 -12.02
C VAL A 13 -0.15 10.37 -12.49
N CYS A 14 0.51 9.21 -12.48
CA CYS A 14 -0.08 7.95 -12.91
C CYS A 14 -1.19 7.42 -11.99
N SER A 15 -1.25 7.86 -10.72
CA SER A 15 -2.33 7.50 -9.80
C SER A 15 -3.55 8.38 -10.02
N GLU A 16 -3.34 9.69 -10.13
CA GLU A 16 -4.42 10.64 -10.39
C GLU A 16 -5.08 10.43 -11.76
N THR A 17 -4.29 10.16 -12.79
CA THR A 17 -4.79 9.94 -14.16
C THR A 17 -5.24 8.51 -14.42
N CYS A 18 -5.28 7.66 -13.39
CA CYS A 18 -5.72 6.27 -13.53
C CYS A 18 -7.23 6.21 -13.78
N VAL A 19 -7.62 6.10 -15.06
CA VAL A 19 -9.01 6.04 -15.52
C VAL A 19 -9.78 4.89 -14.85
N GLY A 20 -9.15 3.73 -14.69
CA GLY A 20 -9.75 2.56 -14.04
C GLY A 20 -9.91 2.68 -12.52
N ARG A 21 -9.41 3.76 -11.92
CA ARG A 21 -9.46 4.05 -10.48
C ARG A 21 -8.86 2.96 -9.57
N ILE A 22 -7.94 2.15 -10.09
CA ILE A 22 -7.35 0.98 -9.38
C ILE A 22 -6.12 1.29 -8.53
N ARG A 23 -5.66 2.54 -8.48
CA ARG A 23 -4.44 2.92 -7.75
C ARG A 23 -4.79 3.59 -6.43
N TYR A 24 -4.11 3.17 -5.37
CA TYR A 24 -4.25 3.68 -4.01
C TYR A 24 -2.89 4.12 -3.50
N LEU A 25 -2.85 5.22 -2.76
CA LEU A 25 -1.65 5.76 -2.12
C LEU A 25 -1.96 5.97 -0.65
N GLY A 26 -1.09 5.45 0.20
CA GLY A 26 -1.24 5.50 1.65
C GLY A 26 0.10 5.25 2.31
N VAL A 27 0.25 5.73 3.54
CA VAL A 27 1.48 5.58 4.32
C VAL A 27 1.57 4.14 4.87
N LEU A 28 2.78 3.60 4.89
CA LEU A 28 3.13 2.38 5.63
C LEU A 28 4.29 2.73 6.56
N LEU A 29 4.12 2.43 7.85
CA LEU A 29 5.21 2.48 8.83
C LEU A 29 5.95 1.15 8.76
N TYR A 30 7.28 1.18 8.74
CA TYR A 30 8.10 -0.03 8.71
C TYR A 30 9.34 0.12 9.58
N ASP A 31 9.81 -1.01 10.12
CA ASP A 31 11.06 -1.09 10.86
C ASP A 31 12.25 -1.21 9.88
N ALA A 32 13.07 -0.16 9.81
CA ALA A 32 14.20 -0.10 8.89
C ALA A 32 15.37 -1.01 9.31
N ASP A 33 15.55 -1.26 10.62
CA ASP A 33 16.66 -2.05 11.15
C ASP A 33 16.49 -3.55 10.82
N ARG A 34 15.24 -3.98 10.64
CA ARG A 34 14.89 -5.37 10.30
C ARG A 34 14.84 -5.66 8.81
N ILE A 35 15.12 -4.68 7.94
CA ILE A 35 15.10 -4.86 6.47
C ILE A 35 16.02 -6.00 6.02
N LEU A 36 17.26 -6.03 6.52
CA LEU A 36 18.23 -7.04 6.14
C LEU A 36 17.78 -8.44 6.57
N GLU A 37 17.26 -8.56 7.79
CA GLU A 37 16.68 -9.80 8.32
C GLU A 37 15.58 -10.32 7.39
N ALA A 38 14.58 -9.49 7.07
CA ALA A 38 13.46 -9.89 6.22
C ALA A 38 13.90 -10.27 4.80
N ALA A 39 14.73 -9.44 4.15
CA ALA A 39 15.20 -9.69 2.78
C ALA A 39 16.12 -10.93 2.67
N SER A 40 16.79 -11.29 3.76
CA SER A 40 17.69 -12.45 3.83
C SER A 40 17.00 -13.76 4.23
N THR A 41 15.67 -13.76 4.41
CA THR A 41 14.88 -14.98 4.73
C THR A 41 15.24 -16.14 3.79
N PRO A 42 15.65 -17.33 4.29
CA PRO A 42 16.20 -18.39 3.43
C PRO A 42 15.24 -18.84 2.34
N ASN A 43 13.98 -19.07 2.69
CA ASN A 43 12.94 -19.53 1.77
C ASN A 43 12.23 -18.34 1.11
N GLU A 44 12.12 -18.37 -0.21
CA GLU A 44 11.55 -17.28 -1.01
C GLU A 44 10.04 -17.13 -0.80
N ILE A 45 9.33 -18.22 -0.48
CA ILE A 45 7.90 -18.19 -0.19
C ILE A 45 7.60 -17.41 1.10
N ASP A 46 8.53 -17.40 2.04
CA ASP A 46 8.35 -16.74 3.34
C ASP A 46 8.63 -15.22 3.25
N LEU A 47 9.21 -14.72 2.15
CA LEU A 47 9.54 -13.30 1.97
C LEU A 47 8.31 -12.38 2.00
N TYR A 48 7.17 -12.85 1.51
CA TYR A 48 5.91 -12.10 1.58
C TYR A 48 5.51 -11.84 3.04
N GLN A 49 5.56 -12.88 3.88
CA GLN A 49 5.20 -12.76 5.29
C GLN A 49 6.28 -11.98 6.05
N ALA A 50 7.56 -12.21 5.77
CA ALA A 50 8.66 -11.46 6.35
C ALA A 50 8.54 -9.95 6.08
N GLN A 51 8.13 -9.55 4.86
CA GLN A 51 7.88 -8.15 4.54
C GLN A 51 6.66 -7.61 5.28
N LEU A 52 5.58 -8.38 5.43
CA LEU A 52 4.42 -7.98 6.23
C LEU A 52 4.78 -7.75 7.70
N ASP A 53 5.68 -8.56 8.26
CA ASP A 53 6.12 -8.47 9.65
C ASP A 53 7.05 -7.27 9.91
N LEU A 54 7.50 -6.58 8.85
CA LEU A 54 8.15 -5.27 8.95
C LEU A 54 7.15 -4.13 9.08
N PHE A 55 5.92 -4.29 8.59
CA PHE A 55 4.92 -3.23 8.64
C PHE A 55 4.35 -3.11 10.05
N LEU A 56 4.37 -1.88 10.56
CA LEU A 56 3.99 -1.55 11.93
C LEU A 56 2.56 -1.06 11.99
N ASP A 57 1.84 -1.44 13.06
CA ASP A 57 0.47 -0.99 13.28
C ASP A 57 0.44 0.50 13.71
N PRO A 58 -0.16 1.39 12.89
CA PRO A 58 -0.23 2.82 13.21
C PRO A 58 -1.15 3.16 14.40
N ASN A 59 -1.92 2.18 14.89
CA ASN A 59 -2.79 2.32 16.07
C ASN A 59 -2.16 1.77 17.35
N ASP A 60 -1.05 1.03 17.28
CA ASP A 60 -0.36 0.50 18.48
C ASP A 60 0.29 1.65 19.26
N PRO A 61 -0.05 1.84 20.56
CA PRO A 61 0.58 2.84 21.42
C PRO A 61 2.11 2.79 21.44
N LYS A 62 2.72 1.60 21.31
CA LYS A 62 4.19 1.44 21.28
C LYS A 62 4.78 2.00 20.00
N VAL A 63 4.18 1.68 18.85
CA VAL A 63 4.59 2.22 17.54
C VAL A 63 4.42 3.73 17.51
N ILE A 64 3.32 4.25 18.08
CA ILE A 64 3.09 5.70 18.17
C ILE A 64 4.16 6.39 19.02
N ALA A 65 4.54 5.80 20.15
CA ALA A 65 5.60 6.34 20.99
C ALA A 65 6.96 6.32 20.28
N GLN A 66 7.29 5.22 19.62
CA GLN A 66 8.55 5.05 18.88
C GLN A 66 8.63 6.00 17.68
N ALA A 67 7.57 6.10 16.89
CA ALA A 67 7.50 7.00 15.74
C ALA A 67 7.75 8.47 16.12
N ARG A 68 7.30 8.89 17.32
CA ARG A 68 7.60 10.23 17.85
C ARG A 68 9.08 10.42 18.23
N ILE A 69 9.71 9.38 18.78
CA ILE A 69 11.15 9.39 19.09
C ILE A 69 11.96 9.50 17.79
N ASP A 70 11.53 8.79 16.74
CA ASP A 70 12.18 8.76 15.43
C ASP A 70 11.87 10.01 14.57
N GLY A 71 11.08 10.95 15.10
CA GLY A 71 10.79 12.23 14.45
C GLY A 71 9.72 12.17 13.36
N ILE A 72 8.88 11.15 13.32
CA ILE A 72 7.74 11.05 12.40
C ILE A 72 6.67 12.10 12.78
N PRO A 73 6.28 13.02 11.86
CA PRO A 73 5.28 14.04 12.16
C PRO A 73 3.90 13.45 12.46
N ASP A 74 3.12 14.10 13.34
CA ASP A 74 1.76 13.65 13.69
C ASP A 74 0.84 13.54 12.46
N ALA A 75 1.02 14.39 11.44
CA ALA A 75 0.28 14.32 10.19
C ALA A 75 0.54 13.01 9.42
N TRP A 76 1.78 12.51 9.45
CA TRP A 76 2.14 11.22 8.85
C TRP A 76 1.53 10.06 9.63
N MET A 77 1.51 10.15 10.96
CA MET A 77 0.82 9.16 11.81
C MET A 77 -0.69 9.12 11.55
N ALA A 78 -1.33 10.29 11.42
CA ALA A 78 -2.75 10.38 11.08
C ALA A 78 -3.05 9.77 9.70
N ALA A 79 -2.21 10.05 8.70
CA ALA A 79 -2.33 9.46 7.37
C ALA A 79 -2.09 7.95 7.38
N ALA A 80 -1.16 7.44 8.20
CA ALA A 80 -0.90 6.01 8.34
C ALA A 80 -2.12 5.25 8.89
N ARG A 81 -2.82 5.81 9.89
CA ARG A 81 -4.06 5.22 10.44
C ARG A 81 -5.21 5.12 9.45
N GLN A 82 -5.22 6.01 8.45
CA GLN A 82 -6.25 6.05 7.41
C GLN A 82 -5.77 5.44 6.08
N SER A 83 -4.61 4.77 6.09
CA SER A 83 -3.93 4.32 4.88
C SER A 83 -4.72 3.22 4.16
N PRO A 84 -5.22 3.45 2.92
CA PRO A 84 -5.86 2.40 2.15
C PRO A 84 -4.90 1.24 1.83
N VAL A 85 -3.60 1.54 1.75
CA VAL A 85 -2.57 0.55 1.46
C VAL A 85 -2.37 -0.39 2.65
N TYR A 86 -2.34 0.14 3.88
CA TYR A 86 -2.25 -0.68 5.09
C TYR A 86 -3.47 -1.62 5.21
N LYS A 87 -4.67 -1.10 4.94
CA LYS A 87 -5.91 -1.90 4.91
C LYS A 87 -5.83 -3.04 3.91
N MET A 88 -5.45 -2.76 2.67
CA MET A 88 -5.40 -3.80 1.62
C MET A 88 -4.28 -4.83 1.83
N ALA A 89 -3.10 -4.41 2.30
CA ALA A 89 -1.94 -5.28 2.45
C ALA A 89 -1.93 -6.05 3.77
N VAL A 90 -2.24 -5.39 4.89
CA VAL A 90 -2.11 -5.94 6.25
C VAL A 90 -3.44 -6.44 6.80
N GLU A 91 -4.49 -5.62 6.81
CA GLU A 91 -5.79 -5.99 7.40
C GLU A 91 -6.52 -7.04 6.54
N TRP A 92 -6.83 -6.68 5.29
CA TRP A 92 -7.64 -7.51 4.38
C TRP A 92 -6.82 -8.54 3.60
N LYS A 93 -5.49 -8.46 3.62
CA LYS A 93 -4.58 -9.40 2.92
C LYS A 93 -4.97 -9.66 1.46
N VAL A 94 -5.48 -8.63 0.76
CA VAL A 94 -5.90 -8.70 -0.65
C VAL A 94 -4.83 -8.16 -1.60
N ALA A 95 -3.95 -7.27 -1.12
CA ALA A 95 -2.81 -6.81 -1.88
C ALA A 95 -1.59 -7.70 -1.59
N LEU A 96 -0.83 -8.01 -2.63
CA LEU A 96 0.36 -8.87 -2.60
C LEU A 96 1.54 -8.15 -3.28
N PRO A 97 2.79 -8.38 -2.83
CA PRO A 97 3.97 -7.79 -3.46
C PRO A 97 4.16 -8.31 -4.89
N LEU A 98 4.86 -7.57 -5.74
CA LEU A 98 5.26 -8.04 -7.07
C LEU A 98 6.66 -8.67 -7.00
N HIS A 99 6.78 -9.94 -7.39
CA HIS A 99 8.04 -10.70 -7.36
C HIS A 99 8.82 -10.56 -6.04
N PRO A 100 8.24 -10.97 -4.90
CA PRO A 100 8.94 -10.90 -3.61
C PRO A 100 10.28 -11.67 -3.60
N GLU A 101 10.43 -12.70 -4.42
CA GLU A 101 11.66 -13.50 -4.60
C GLU A 101 12.89 -12.69 -5.03
N TYR A 102 12.70 -11.46 -5.55
CA TYR A 102 13.81 -10.56 -5.87
C TYR A 102 14.46 -9.94 -4.64
N ARG A 103 13.89 -10.13 -3.44
CA ARG A 103 14.46 -9.70 -2.15
C ARG A 103 14.70 -8.20 -2.04
N THR A 104 13.98 -7.40 -2.84
CA THR A 104 14.04 -5.93 -2.82
C THR A 104 13.03 -5.29 -1.87
N LEU A 105 12.16 -6.09 -1.24
CA LEU A 105 11.04 -5.66 -0.40
C LEU A 105 10.21 -4.57 -1.10
N PRO A 106 9.53 -4.91 -2.22
CA PRO A 106 8.87 -3.92 -3.07
C PRO A 106 7.73 -3.21 -2.33
N MET A 107 7.62 -1.89 -2.50
CA MET A 107 6.59 -1.06 -1.85
C MET A 107 5.39 -0.72 -2.77
N VAL A 108 5.30 -1.35 -3.94
CA VAL A 108 4.14 -1.26 -4.84
C VAL A 108 3.52 -2.65 -4.95
N TRP A 109 2.30 -2.78 -4.41
CA TRP A 109 1.59 -4.05 -4.26
C TRP A 109 0.36 -4.11 -5.17
N TYR A 110 -0.08 -5.31 -5.48
CA TYR A 110 -1.13 -5.59 -6.46
C TYR A 110 -2.21 -6.48 -5.86
N VAL A 111 -3.46 -6.14 -6.15
CA VAL A 111 -4.60 -7.03 -5.91
C VAL A 111 -4.72 -7.96 -7.12
N PRO A 112 -4.73 -9.30 -6.95
CA PRO A 112 -4.83 -10.24 -8.06
C PRO A 112 -6.19 -10.07 -8.78
N PRO A 113 -6.25 -10.20 -10.11
CA PRO A 113 -7.49 -10.01 -10.85
C PRO A 113 -8.42 -11.22 -10.72
N LEU A 114 -9.72 -10.98 -10.53
CA LEU A 114 -10.75 -11.98 -10.81
C LEU A 114 -10.85 -12.19 -12.33
N SER A 115 -11.22 -13.41 -12.75
CA SER A 115 -11.45 -13.73 -14.16
C SER A 115 -12.80 -14.42 -14.36
N PRO A 116 -13.35 -14.45 -15.59
CA PRO A 116 -14.54 -15.23 -15.86
C PRO A 116 -14.33 -16.70 -15.52
N ILE A 117 -15.39 -17.40 -15.15
CA ILE A 117 -15.36 -18.86 -15.00
C ILE A 117 -15.10 -19.52 -16.36
N THR A 118 -14.44 -20.69 -16.33
CA THR A 118 -14.20 -21.48 -17.53
C THR A 118 -15.52 -21.94 -18.17
N SER A 119 -15.51 -22.15 -19.49
CA SER A 119 -16.70 -22.59 -20.25
C SER A 119 -17.26 -23.94 -19.78
N VAL A 120 -16.44 -24.77 -19.11
CA VAL A 120 -16.82 -26.07 -18.56
C VAL A 120 -17.64 -25.94 -17.27
N ALA A 121 -17.49 -24.86 -16.50
CA ALA A 121 -18.33 -24.57 -15.33
C ALA A 121 -19.70 -23.94 -15.72
N ASN A 122 -19.81 -23.38 -16.93
CA ASN A 122 -21.04 -22.76 -17.43
C ASN A 122 -22.14 -23.76 -17.84
N THR A 123 -21.84 -25.06 -17.95
CA THR A 123 -22.80 -26.10 -18.37
C THR A 123 -23.75 -26.57 -17.26
N GLY A 124 -23.88 -25.81 -16.17
CA GLY A 124 -24.96 -25.98 -15.18
C GLY A 124 -24.56 -26.66 -13.88
N MET A 125 -23.28 -26.99 -13.68
CA MET A 125 -22.75 -27.37 -12.37
C MET A 125 -21.77 -26.28 -11.91
N LEU A 126 -22.33 -25.19 -11.36
CA LEU A 126 -21.54 -24.31 -10.52
C LEU A 126 -21.02 -25.18 -9.36
N GLY A 127 -19.70 -25.45 -9.38
CA GLY A 127 -19.03 -25.97 -8.21
C GLY A 127 -18.98 -24.83 -7.21
N ASN A 128 -20.05 -24.69 -6.45
CA ASN A 128 -20.09 -23.77 -5.34
C ASN A 128 -19.21 -24.33 -4.25
N ASN A 129 -18.23 -23.56 -3.80
CA ASN A 129 -17.54 -23.85 -2.55
C ASN A 129 -18.38 -23.19 -1.44
N GLY A 130 -19.51 -23.79 -1.10
CA GLY A 130 -20.52 -23.18 -0.21
C GLY A 130 -21.34 -22.09 -0.92
N GLU A 131 -21.23 -20.84 -0.47
CA GLU A 131 -21.99 -19.70 -1.01
C GLU A 131 -21.24 -18.95 -2.13
N ILE A 132 -19.96 -19.29 -2.37
CA ILE A 132 -19.06 -18.57 -3.27
C ILE A 132 -18.63 -19.47 -4.44
N PRO A 133 -18.48 -18.93 -5.67
CA PRO A 133 -17.86 -19.68 -6.77
C PRO A 133 -16.45 -20.16 -6.41
N ASP A 134 -16.13 -21.41 -6.74
CA ASP A 134 -14.79 -21.95 -6.50
C ASP A 134 -13.72 -21.21 -7.33
N VAL A 135 -12.70 -20.70 -6.64
CA VAL A 135 -11.55 -20.01 -7.23
C VAL A 135 -10.80 -20.90 -8.23
N SER A 136 -10.83 -22.23 -8.05
CA SER A 136 -10.21 -23.18 -8.99
C SER A 136 -10.84 -23.15 -10.39
N GLN A 137 -12.08 -22.67 -10.51
CA GLN A 137 -12.83 -22.62 -11.77
C GLN A 137 -12.60 -21.34 -12.58
N LEU A 138 -11.84 -20.38 -12.02
CA LEU A 138 -11.44 -19.16 -12.70
C LEU A 138 -10.56 -19.48 -13.91
N ARG A 139 -10.74 -18.73 -15.00
CA ARG A 139 -9.98 -18.95 -16.24
C ARG A 139 -8.49 -18.71 -16.08
N ILE A 140 -8.08 -17.72 -15.29
CA ILE A 140 -6.66 -17.45 -15.03
C ILE A 140 -6.14 -18.48 -14.02
N PRO A 141 -5.12 -19.29 -14.36
CA PRO A 141 -4.57 -20.26 -13.44
C PRO A 141 -4.00 -19.59 -12.18
N VAL A 142 -4.42 -20.02 -11.00
CA VAL A 142 -3.93 -19.47 -9.72
C VAL A 142 -2.40 -19.59 -9.62
N LYS A 143 -1.83 -20.70 -10.13
CA LYS A 143 -0.38 -20.89 -10.12
C LYS A 143 0.38 -19.81 -10.91
N TYR A 144 -0.21 -19.29 -11.99
CA TYR A 144 0.40 -18.19 -12.75
C TYR A 144 0.48 -16.91 -11.90
N LEU A 145 -0.60 -16.57 -11.19
CA LEU A 145 -0.62 -15.42 -10.29
C LEU A 145 0.32 -15.61 -9.09
N ALA A 146 0.41 -16.83 -8.57
CA ALA A 146 1.33 -17.15 -7.48
C ALA A 146 2.80 -16.95 -7.86
N ASN A 147 3.19 -17.38 -9.07
CA ASN A 147 4.54 -17.14 -9.58
C ASN A 147 4.86 -15.64 -9.75
N LEU A 148 3.84 -14.78 -9.89
CA LEU A 148 4.01 -13.33 -10.06
C LEU A 148 4.04 -12.58 -8.72
N LEU A 149 3.25 -13.03 -7.74
CA LEU A 149 2.91 -12.23 -6.55
C LEU A 149 3.42 -12.82 -5.22
N THR A 150 3.73 -14.11 -5.18
CA THR A 150 3.95 -14.84 -3.92
C THR A 150 5.04 -15.91 -4.05
N ALA A 151 6.03 -15.70 -4.94
CA ALA A 151 7.12 -16.65 -5.19
C ALA A 151 6.65 -18.09 -5.47
N GLY A 152 5.46 -18.24 -6.06
CA GLY A 152 4.86 -19.53 -6.41
C GLY A 152 3.92 -20.14 -5.37
N ASP A 153 3.74 -19.53 -4.19
CA ASP A 153 2.76 -20.00 -3.20
C ASP A 153 1.33 -19.58 -3.55
N THR A 154 0.46 -20.55 -3.79
CA THR A 154 -0.94 -20.29 -4.16
C THR A 154 -1.80 -19.84 -2.99
N GLY A 155 -1.44 -20.15 -1.75
CA GLY A 155 -2.26 -19.89 -0.56
C GLY A 155 -2.72 -18.43 -0.42
N PRO A 156 -1.80 -17.44 -0.40
CA PRO A 156 -2.17 -16.04 -0.26
C PRO A 156 -2.99 -15.52 -1.45
N VAL A 157 -2.75 -16.03 -2.66
CA VAL A 157 -3.51 -15.65 -3.86
C VAL A 157 -4.94 -16.16 -3.78
N VAL A 158 -5.15 -17.44 -3.41
CA VAL A 158 -6.49 -18.01 -3.24
C VAL A 158 -7.27 -17.21 -2.20
N ARG A 159 -6.67 -16.96 -1.03
CA ARG A 159 -7.27 -16.15 0.03
C ARG A 159 -7.72 -14.77 -0.46
N ALA A 160 -6.87 -14.07 -1.20
CA ALA A 160 -7.21 -12.74 -1.74
C ALA A 160 -8.38 -12.81 -2.74
N LEU A 161 -8.41 -13.82 -3.61
CA LEU A 161 -9.48 -14.03 -4.58
C LEU A 161 -10.81 -14.41 -3.88
N GLU A 162 -10.78 -15.31 -2.91
CA GLU A 162 -11.95 -15.71 -2.11
C GLU A 162 -12.56 -14.52 -1.37
N ARG A 163 -11.74 -13.68 -0.72
CA ARG A 163 -12.21 -12.46 -0.03
C ARG A 163 -12.91 -11.48 -0.98
N MET A 164 -12.40 -11.29 -2.19
CA MET A 164 -13.06 -10.44 -3.19
C MET A 164 -14.37 -11.05 -3.71
N LEU A 165 -14.43 -12.38 -3.89
CA LEU A 165 -15.67 -13.05 -4.27
C LEU A 165 -16.70 -13.02 -3.14
N ALA A 166 -16.28 -13.18 -1.88
CA ALA A 166 -17.11 -13.04 -0.69
C ALA A 166 -17.74 -11.64 -0.61
N MET A 167 -16.94 -10.59 -0.81
CA MET A 167 -17.44 -9.21 -0.89
C MET A 167 -18.51 -9.06 -1.98
N ARG A 168 -18.30 -9.63 -3.17
CA ARG A 168 -19.27 -9.57 -4.27
C ARG A 168 -20.57 -10.31 -3.94
N ALA A 169 -20.47 -11.51 -3.37
CA ALA A 169 -21.63 -12.32 -2.98
C ALA A 169 -22.44 -11.65 -1.86
N PHE A 170 -21.76 -11.16 -0.82
CA PHE A 170 -22.37 -10.40 0.27
C PHE A 170 -23.11 -9.16 -0.24
N GLN A 171 -22.45 -8.34 -1.06
CA GLN A 171 -23.06 -7.12 -1.58
C GLN A 171 -24.21 -7.41 -2.55
N ARG A 172 -24.15 -8.52 -3.30
CA ARG A 172 -25.28 -8.96 -4.13
C ARG A 172 -26.48 -9.33 -3.26
N ASN A 173 -26.30 -10.15 -2.23
CA ASN A 173 -27.40 -10.57 -1.35
C ASN A 173 -28.02 -9.36 -0.64
N LYS A 174 -27.19 -8.41 -0.19
CA LYS A 174 -27.64 -7.16 0.43
C LYS A 174 -28.47 -6.28 -0.53
N HIS A 175 -28.03 -6.10 -1.77
CA HIS A 175 -28.68 -5.16 -2.70
C HIS A 175 -29.82 -5.77 -3.53
N VAL A 176 -29.72 -7.07 -3.87
CA VAL A 176 -30.70 -7.76 -4.72
C VAL A 176 -31.77 -8.43 -3.89
N ASP A 177 -31.34 -9.24 -2.92
CA ASP A 177 -32.23 -10.09 -2.13
C ASP A 177 -32.68 -9.39 -0.84
N GLY A 178 -32.03 -8.28 -0.46
CA GLY A 178 -32.35 -7.48 0.73
C GLY A 178 -31.96 -8.17 2.04
N VAL A 179 -31.09 -9.18 1.99
CA VAL A 179 -30.70 -10.01 3.14
C VAL A 179 -29.21 -9.81 3.45
N ILE A 180 -28.89 -9.67 4.73
CA ILE A 180 -27.52 -9.71 5.23
C ILE A 180 -27.17 -11.18 5.43
N ASN A 181 -26.40 -11.76 4.52
CA ASN A 181 -25.93 -13.14 4.60
C ASN A 181 -24.49 -13.14 5.15
N GLU A 182 -24.34 -13.39 6.44
CA GLU A 182 -23.04 -13.43 7.12
C GLU A 182 -22.26 -14.74 6.86
N ASP A 183 -22.94 -15.81 6.44
CA ASP A 183 -22.32 -17.14 6.19
C ASP A 183 -21.20 -17.05 5.13
N VAL A 184 -21.40 -16.19 4.13
CA VAL A 184 -20.41 -15.89 3.08
C VAL A 184 -19.11 -15.32 3.66
N LEU A 185 -19.22 -14.52 4.73
CA LEU A 185 -18.10 -13.81 5.33
C LEU A 185 -17.38 -14.70 6.35
N ASP A 186 -18.13 -15.50 7.09
CA ASP A 186 -17.60 -16.51 8.02
C ASP A 186 -16.68 -17.50 7.29
N GLN A 187 -17.04 -17.88 6.06
CA GLN A 187 -16.23 -18.77 5.22
C GLN A 187 -14.81 -18.24 4.95
N VAL A 188 -14.63 -16.92 4.84
CA VAL A 188 -13.34 -16.28 4.54
C VAL A 188 -12.72 -15.57 5.76
N GLY A 189 -13.33 -15.74 6.93
CA GLY A 189 -12.91 -15.12 8.19
C GLY A 189 -12.91 -13.61 8.12
N MET A 190 -14.01 -13.04 7.61
CA MET A 190 -14.22 -11.59 7.51
C MET A 190 -15.45 -11.15 8.28
N THR A 191 -15.43 -9.94 8.81
CA THR A 191 -16.58 -9.31 9.46
C THR A 191 -17.39 -8.47 8.47
N VAL A 192 -18.65 -8.19 8.81
CA VAL A 192 -19.50 -7.27 8.04
C VAL A 192 -18.85 -5.89 7.91
N ALA A 193 -18.24 -5.38 8.99
CA ALA A 193 -17.58 -4.07 8.98
C ALA A 193 -16.40 -4.03 8.01
N GLU A 194 -15.55 -5.07 7.98
CA GLU A 194 -14.43 -5.16 7.05
C GLU A 194 -14.91 -5.21 5.59
N VAL A 195 -15.98 -5.94 5.29
CA VAL A 195 -16.52 -6.06 3.93
C VAL A 195 -17.20 -4.78 3.47
N GLU A 196 -17.90 -4.07 4.35
CA GLU A 196 -18.45 -2.76 4.06
C GLU A 196 -17.34 -1.73 3.82
N GLU A 197 -16.26 -1.78 4.59
CA GLU A 197 -15.10 -0.93 4.37
C GLU A 197 -14.36 -1.29 3.07
N MET A 198 -14.15 -2.57 2.78
CA MET A 198 -13.63 -3.02 1.50
C MET A 198 -14.47 -2.51 0.34
N TYR A 199 -15.80 -2.58 0.44
CA TYR A 199 -16.70 -2.04 -0.58
C TYR A 199 -16.57 -0.52 -0.74
N ARG A 200 -16.48 0.23 0.37
CA ARG A 200 -16.21 1.67 0.34
C ARG A 200 -14.92 1.98 -0.42
N TYR A 201 -13.81 1.33 -0.08
CA TYR A 201 -12.52 1.62 -0.68
C TYR A 201 -12.40 1.10 -2.11
N MET A 202 -12.85 -0.12 -2.40
CA MET A 202 -12.62 -0.80 -3.68
C MET A 202 -13.71 -0.54 -4.73
N ALA A 203 -14.97 -0.35 -4.32
CA ALA A 203 -16.09 -0.16 -5.25
C ALA A 203 -16.48 1.32 -5.41
N ILE A 204 -16.74 2.04 -4.30
CA ILE A 204 -17.05 3.48 -4.35
C ILE A 204 -15.79 4.27 -4.69
N ALA A 205 -14.70 3.97 -3.98
CA ALA A 205 -13.34 4.39 -4.28
C ALA A 205 -13.19 5.92 -4.43
N ASN A 206 -13.78 6.68 -3.50
CA ASN A 206 -13.72 8.16 -3.50
C ASN A 206 -12.27 8.66 -3.56
N TYR A 207 -12.07 9.90 -4.04
CA TYR A 207 -10.72 10.43 -4.26
C TYR A 207 -9.91 10.47 -2.96
N GLU A 208 -10.54 10.95 -1.89
CA GLU A 208 -10.00 11.05 -0.53
C GLU A 208 -9.72 9.68 0.11
N ASP A 209 -10.48 8.65 -0.24
CA ASP A 209 -10.25 7.28 0.24
C ASP A 209 -9.11 6.60 -0.53
N ARG A 210 -8.90 6.98 -1.81
CA ARG A 210 -7.84 6.40 -2.64
C ARG A 210 -6.47 6.99 -2.35
N PHE A 211 -6.39 8.29 -2.04
CA PHE A 211 -5.13 9.00 -1.93
C PHE A 211 -5.02 9.69 -0.57
N VAL A 212 -4.43 8.98 0.39
CA VAL A 212 -4.14 9.49 1.73
C VAL A 212 -2.65 9.80 1.81
N ILE A 213 -2.28 11.01 1.41
CA ILE A 213 -0.89 11.43 1.23
C ILE A 213 -0.62 12.63 2.14
N PRO A 214 0.20 12.49 3.19
CA PRO A 214 0.55 13.61 4.04
C PRO A 214 1.52 14.55 3.29
N THR A 215 1.50 15.83 3.66
CA THR A 215 2.53 16.77 3.19
C THR A 215 3.89 16.43 3.79
N THR A 216 4.95 16.65 3.03
CA THR A 216 6.32 16.52 3.52
C THR A 216 6.76 17.86 4.11
N HIS A 217 7.25 17.83 5.35
CA HIS A 217 7.63 19.04 6.06
C HIS A 217 9.05 19.49 5.70
N ARG A 218 9.24 20.11 4.52
CA ARG A 218 10.55 20.64 4.08
C ARG A 218 11.10 21.72 5.00
N GLU A 219 10.26 22.36 5.79
CA GLU A 219 10.63 23.37 6.80
C GLU A 219 11.56 22.86 7.89
N TYR A 220 11.61 21.55 8.15
CA TYR A 220 12.55 21.01 9.13
C TYR A 220 13.98 20.97 8.62
N ALA A 221 14.19 20.83 7.31
CA ALA A 221 15.51 20.64 6.72
C ALA A 221 16.06 21.88 5.99
N GLU A 222 15.19 22.80 5.55
CA GLU A 222 15.57 23.96 4.75
C GLU A 222 14.96 25.26 5.28
N ASN A 223 15.64 26.40 5.06
CA ASN A 223 15.04 27.72 5.29
C ASN A 223 14.01 28.00 4.19
N THR A 224 12.79 27.51 4.40
CA THR A 224 11.69 27.60 3.43
C THR A 224 11.31 29.02 3.07
N PHE A 225 11.56 30.01 3.94
CA PHE A 225 11.31 31.42 3.62
C PHE A 225 12.28 31.95 2.56
N ASN A 226 13.57 31.61 2.68
CA ASN A 226 14.58 31.95 1.67
C ASN A 226 14.28 31.19 0.35
N VAL A 227 14.05 29.87 0.44
CA VAL A 227 13.74 29.04 -0.73
C VAL A 227 12.47 29.54 -1.45
N LYS A 228 11.42 29.95 -0.73
CA LYS A 228 10.21 30.53 -1.34
C LYS A 228 10.48 31.82 -2.12
N GLY A 229 11.44 32.63 -1.67
CA GLY A 229 11.79 33.91 -2.31
C GLY A 229 12.77 33.78 -3.48
N GLY A 230 13.64 32.77 -3.47
CA GLY A 230 14.71 32.61 -4.46
C GLY A 230 14.56 31.42 -5.42
N CYS A 231 13.78 30.40 -5.05
CA CYS A 231 13.68 29.17 -5.84
C CYS A 231 12.85 29.37 -7.13
N GLY A 232 13.40 28.95 -8.27
CA GLY A 232 12.79 29.10 -9.60
C GLY A 232 13.50 30.10 -10.51
N PHE A 233 14.36 30.97 -9.96
CA PHE A 233 15.21 31.87 -10.75
C PHE A 233 16.54 31.20 -11.09
N SER A 234 16.58 30.46 -12.19
CA SER A 234 17.76 29.69 -12.63
C SER A 234 18.83 30.53 -13.35
N PHE A 235 18.97 31.81 -13.01
CA PHE A 235 20.02 32.69 -13.55
C PHE A 235 21.43 32.36 -12.99
N GLY A 236 21.51 31.50 -11.97
CA GLY A 236 22.73 30.99 -11.32
C GLY A 236 22.41 29.84 -10.35
N ASN A 237 23.31 29.53 -9.39
CA ASN A 237 23.16 28.45 -8.41
C ASN A 237 22.13 28.74 -7.28
N GLY A 238 21.15 29.62 -7.51
CA GLY A 238 20.26 30.18 -6.48
C GLY A 238 19.30 29.18 -5.81
N CYS A 239 19.14 27.98 -6.37
CA CYS A 239 18.37 26.87 -5.77
C CYS A 239 19.27 25.71 -5.30
N SER A 240 20.58 25.83 -5.53
CA SER A 240 21.56 24.76 -5.33
C SER A 240 22.82 25.37 -4.72
N GLU A 241 22.74 25.70 -3.45
CA GLU A 241 23.94 26.03 -2.67
C GLU A 241 24.75 24.73 -2.52
N GLY A 242 26.00 24.75 -3.02
CA GLY A 242 26.89 23.59 -2.97
C GLY A 242 27.07 23.08 -1.53
N GLN A 243 27.55 21.84 -1.40
CA GLN A 243 27.72 21.20 -0.08
C GLN A 243 28.94 21.71 0.70
N THR A 244 29.85 22.43 0.04
CA THR A 244 31.10 22.93 0.63
C THR A 244 30.88 24.28 1.30
N GLU A 245 31.47 24.48 2.49
CA GLU A 245 31.40 25.76 3.23
C GLU A 245 31.95 26.93 2.41
N THR A 246 32.98 26.67 1.60
CA THR A 246 33.52 27.64 0.65
C THR A 246 32.81 27.50 -0.69
N SER A 247 32.25 28.62 -1.15
CA SER A 247 31.84 28.81 -2.54
C SER A 247 32.78 29.81 -3.18
N LEU A 248 33.38 29.45 -4.32
CA LEU A 248 34.22 30.34 -5.13
C LEU A 248 33.48 31.64 -5.52
N PHE A 249 32.14 31.61 -5.51
CA PHE A 249 31.27 32.70 -5.90
C PHE A 249 30.40 33.22 -4.73
N GLY A 250 30.65 32.80 -3.49
CA GLY A 250 30.05 33.39 -2.28
C GLY A 250 28.58 33.05 -2.01
N SER A 251 28.15 31.78 -2.12
CA SER A 251 26.80 31.34 -1.72
C SER A 251 26.65 31.15 -0.21
N GLU A 252 25.43 31.32 0.32
CA GLU A 252 25.10 31.08 1.73
C GLU A 252 25.06 29.58 2.09
N LYS A 253 25.00 29.28 3.39
CA LYS A 253 25.19 27.95 4.00
C LYS A 253 23.85 27.25 4.26
N LYS A 254 23.75 25.94 3.98
CA LYS A 254 22.66 25.08 4.47
C LYS A 254 22.76 24.82 5.99
N ARG A 255 21.62 24.83 6.69
CA ARG A 255 21.47 24.15 7.99
C ARG A 255 21.25 22.66 7.73
N THR A 256 22.25 21.82 7.98
CA THR A 256 22.09 20.36 8.01
C THR A 256 21.79 19.90 9.44
N ILE A 257 20.71 19.13 9.61
CA ILE A 257 20.49 18.36 10.85
C ILE A 257 21.27 17.05 10.71
N PRO A 258 22.20 16.72 11.60
CA PRO A 258 22.88 15.43 11.56
C PRO A 258 21.89 14.35 11.97
N ILE A 259 21.48 13.50 11.03
CA ILE A 259 20.94 12.18 11.37
C ILE A 259 22.14 11.39 11.89
N LYS A 260 22.24 11.24 13.22
CA LYS A 260 23.21 10.31 13.81
C LYS A 260 22.71 8.89 13.51
N LEU A 261 23.30 8.26 12.51
CA LEU A 261 23.36 6.80 12.47
C LEU A 261 24.32 6.39 13.59
N GLU A 262 23.83 5.67 14.59
CA GLU A 262 24.72 4.98 15.53
C GLU A 262 25.51 3.93 14.75
N ALA A 263 26.82 3.89 14.99
CA ALA A 263 27.79 3.04 14.31
C ALA A 263 27.84 1.63 14.92
#